data_AF-E0UC44-F1
#
_entry.id   AF-E0UC44-F1
#
_cell.length_a   1.000
_cell.length_b   1.000
_cell.length_c   1.000
_cell.angle_alpha   90.00
_cell.angle_beta   90.00
_cell.angle_gamma   90.00
#
_symmetry.space_group_name_H-M   'P 1'
#
loop_
_entity.id
_entity.type
_entity.pdbx_description
1 polymer ?
#
loop_
_entity_poly.entity_id
_entity_poly.type
_entity_poly.pdbx_seq_one_letter_code
_entity_poly.pdbx_strand_id
1 'polypeptide(L)' 'MKPDYEVMTRKELKEHLLTHRTDDEAWSFFFEKLSKLDANQGYPPDLSDQEMERIFREKLNQ' A
#
# COMPACT_ATOMS: atom_id res chain seq x y z
N MET A 1 17.51 -13.85 12.12
CA MET A 1 16.70 -13.16 13.15
C MET A 1 15.35 -12.83 12.52
N LYS A 2 14.28 -12.88 13.31
CA LYS A 2 12.96 -12.46 12.85
C LYS A 2 12.95 -10.94 12.66
N PRO A 3 12.36 -10.39 11.58
CA PRO A 3 12.24 -8.96 11.42
C PRO A 3 11.27 -8.34 12.43
N ASP A 4 11.48 -7.08 12.76
CA ASP A 4 10.54 -6.29 13.57
C ASP A 4 9.57 -5.54 12.64
N TYR A 5 8.37 -6.10 12.48
CA TYR A 5 7.35 -5.55 11.58
C TYR A 5 6.69 -4.26 12.10
N GLU A 6 6.81 -3.97 13.40
CA GLU A 6 6.23 -2.78 14.00
C GLU A 6 6.97 -1.53 13.51
N VAL A 7 8.30 -1.59 13.47
CA VAL A 7 9.17 -0.49 13.06
C VAL A 7 9.36 -0.36 11.55
N MET A 8 9.00 -1.39 10.77
CA MET A 8 9.08 -1.33 9.30
C MET A 8 8.13 -0.29 8.70
N THR A 9 8.61 0.41 7.69
CA THR A 9 7.78 1.20 6.79
C THR A 9 6.90 0.28 5.93
N ARG A 10 5.82 0.83 5.36
CA ARG A 10 4.94 0.08 4.44
C ARG A 10 5.69 -0.44 3.20
N LYS A 11 6.71 0.28 2.75
CA LYS A 11 7.53 -0.10 1.59
C LYS A 11 8.36 -1.34 1.92
N GLU A 12 9.09 -1.32 3.04
CA GLU A 12 9.93 -2.44 3.49
C GLU A 12 9.08 -3.69 3.75
N LEU A 13 7.92 -3.52 4.39
CA LEU A 13 7.00 -4.63 4.65
C LEU A 13 6.47 -5.25 3.34
N LYS A 14 6.19 -4.42 2.32
CA LYS A 14 5.79 -4.90 0.99
C LYS A 14 6.91 -5.67 0.29
N GLU A 15 8.15 -5.17 0.36
CA GLU A 15 9.32 -5.84 -0.20
C GLU A 15 9.58 -7.21 0.47
N HIS A 16 9.43 -7.28 1.80
CA HIS A 16 9.51 -8.53 2.55
C HIS A 16 8.45 -9.55 2.09
N LEU A 17 7.19 -9.13 1.99
CA LEU A 17 6.07 -9.99 1.57
C LEU A 17 6.21 -10.53 0.14
N LEU A 18 6.90 -9.81 -0.77
CA LEU A 18 7.15 -10.30 -2.13
C LEU A 18 8.01 -11.57 -2.15
N THR A 19 8.91 -11.71 -1.16
CA THR A 19 9.82 -12.85 -1.03
C THR A 19 9.36 -13.88 0.00
N HIS A 20 8.48 -13.50 0.94
CA HIS A 20 7.96 -14.33 2.03
C HIS A 20 6.43 -14.39 2.00
N ARG A 21 5.88 -14.91 0.89
CA ARG A 21 4.43 -14.85 0.61
C ARG A 21 3.55 -15.59 1.62
N THR A 22 4.10 -16.53 2.38
CA THR A 22 3.39 -17.35 3.39
C THR A 22 3.66 -16.88 4.83
N ASP A 23 4.25 -15.70 5.01
CA ASP A 23 4.48 -15.11 6.34
C ASP A 23 3.20 -14.42 6.83
N ASP A 24 2.32 -15.21 7.46
CA ASP A 24 1.01 -14.76 7.93
C ASP A 24 1.09 -13.59 8.93
N GLU A 25 2.19 -13.52 9.68
CA GLU A 25 2.42 -12.43 10.63
C GLU A 25 2.76 -11.14 9.90
N ALA A 26 3.68 -11.16 8.94
CA ALA A 26 3.98 -10.01 8.11
C ALA A 26 2.73 -9.49 7.37
N TRP A 27 1.87 -10.41 6.90
CA TRP A 27 0.58 -10.05 6.29
C TRP A 27 -0.35 -9.36 7.29
N SER A 28 -0.44 -9.87 8.51
CA SER A 28 -1.28 -9.28 9.57
C SER A 28 -0.86 -7.84 9.87
N PHE A 29 0.44 -7.58 10.02
CA PHE A 29 0.98 -6.23 10.21
C PHE A 29 0.72 -5.31 8.99
N PHE A 30 0.80 -5.86 7.77
CA PHE A 30 0.55 -5.09 6.56
C PHE A 30 -0.91 -4.62 6.48
N PHE A 31 -1.87 -5.50 6.80
CA PHE A 31 -3.29 -5.13 6.86
C PHE A 31 -3.60 -4.14 7.99
N GLU A 32 -2.97 -4.30 9.16
CA GLU A 32 -3.13 -3.34 10.25
C GLU A 32 -2.64 -1.95 9.83
N LYS A 33 -1.44 -1.85 9.24
CA LYS A 33 -0.90 -0.58 8.73
C LYS A 33 -1.77 0.02 7.61
N LEU A 34 -2.39 -0.80 6.76
CA LEU A 34 -3.36 -0.35 5.75
C LEU A 34 -4.62 0.24 6.38
N SER A 35 -5.18 -0.41 7.42
CA SER A 35 -6.39 0.08 8.10
C SER A 35 -6.22 1.41 8.83
N LYS A 36 -4.97 1.76 9.17
CA LYS A 36 -4.60 3.03 9.82
C LYS A 36 -4.39 4.18 8.81
N LEU A 37 -4.46 3.91 7.51
CA LEU A 37 -4.40 4.98 6.51
C LEU A 37 -5.66 5.83 6.60
N ASP A 38 -5.48 7.14 6.46
CA ASP A 38 -6.60 8.07 6.33
C ASP A 38 -7.47 7.61 5.16
N ALA A 39 -8.76 7.39 5.43
CA ALA A 39 -9.74 6.98 4.42
C ALA A 39 -9.82 7.98 3.25
N ASN A 40 -9.35 9.21 3.45
CA ASN A 40 -9.26 10.25 2.43
C ASN A 40 -7.98 10.18 1.57
N GLN A 41 -7.07 9.21 1.79
CA GLN A 41 -5.87 9.01 0.95
C GLN A 41 -6.14 8.35 -0.42
N GLY A 42 -7.41 8.24 -0.81
CA GLY A 42 -7.82 7.72 -2.12
C GLY A 42 -8.23 8.81 -3.10
N TYR A 43 -8.53 8.38 -4.32
CA TYR A 43 -9.30 9.20 -5.25
C TYR A 43 -10.80 8.99 -5.01
N PRO A 44 -11.65 10.00 -5.23
CA PRO A 44 -13.10 9.87 -5.10
C PRO A 44 -13.65 8.75 -5.98
N PRO A 45 -14.72 8.04 -5.56
CA PRO A 45 -15.32 6.98 -6.37
C PRO A 45 -16.11 7.51 -7.57
N ASP A 46 -16.43 8.81 -7.59
CA ASP A 46 -17.25 9.51 -8.57
C ASP A 46 -16.44 10.32 -9.59
N LEU A 47 -15.16 9.99 -9.77
CA LEU A 47 -14.33 10.60 -10.80
C LEU A 47 -14.90 10.37 -12.20
N SER A 48 -14.86 11.42 -13.03
CA SER A 48 -15.10 11.29 -14.46
C SER A 48 -13.95 10.56 -15.16
N ASP A 49 -14.24 10.00 -16.34
CA ASP A 49 -13.23 9.34 -17.18
C ASP A 49 -12.02 10.24 -17.48
N GLN A 50 -12.26 11.54 -17.70
CA GLN A 50 -11.20 12.52 -17.97
C GLN A 50 -10.29 12.75 -16.76
N GLU A 51 -10.86 12.84 -15.56
CA GLU A 51 -10.09 13.01 -14.33
C GLU A 51 -9.28 11.76 -14.02
N MET A 52 -9.87 10.58 -14.22
CA MET A 52 -9.21 9.30 -14.07
C MET A 52 -8.03 9.16 -15.05
N GLU A 53 -8.23 9.51 -16.32
CA GLU A 53 -7.16 9.48 -17.32
C GLU A 53 -6.01 10.44 -16.97
N ARG A 54 -6.32 11.66 -16.49
CA ARG A 54 -5.30 12.61 -16.02
C ARG A 54 -4.47 12.01 -14.89
N ILE A 55 -5.12 11.43 -13.89
CA ILE A 55 -4.47 10.78 -12.75
C ILE A 55 -3.53 9.66 -13.20
N PHE A 56 -3.98 8.79 -14.10
CA PHE A 56 -3.14 7.70 -14.62
C PHE A 56 -1.91 8.21 -15.36
N ARG A 57 -2.07 9.24 -16.20
CA ARG A 57 -0.96 9.85 -16.95
C ARG A 57 0.06 10.51 -16.02
N GLU A 58 -0.38 11.17 -14.95
CA GLU A 58 0.51 11.76 -13.95
C GLU A 58 1.33 10.67 -13.21
N LYS A 59 0.72 9.52 -12.92
CA LYS A 59 1.38 8.41 -12.20
C LYS A 59 2.34 7.59 -13.07
N LEU A 60 2.06 7.45 -14.36
CA LEU A 60 2.93 6.69 -15.29
C LEU A 60 4.21 7.45 -15.66
N ASN A 61 4.21 8.78 -15.55
CA ASN A 61 5.35 9.64 -15.89
C ASN A 61 6.21 10.03 -14.66
N GLN A 62 5.97 9.42 -13.49
CA GLN A 62 6.74 9.57 -12.26
C GLN A 62 7.63 8.36 -12.02
#